data_AF-A0A2R8BHK5-F1
#
_entry.id   AF-A0A2R8BHK5-F1
#
_cell.length_a   1.000
_cell.length_b   1.000
_cell.length_c   1.000
_cell.angle_alpha   90.00
_cell.angle_beta   90.00
_cell.angle_gamma   90.00
#
_symmetry.space_group_name_H-M   'P 1'
#
loop_
_entity.id
_entity.type
_entity.pdbx_description
1 polymer ?
#
loop_
_entity_poly.entity_id
_entity_poly.type
_entity_poly.pdbx_seq_one_letter_code
_entity_poly.pdbx_strand_id
1 'polypeptide(L)'
;MLSDAKMKIPLSDPIWSRLYSAHGLEDIQDVLRILREAWDADVADDLFWESLHHQDTLYPATYAALPWILDIAPKDDIEHKVFASTVLANCEDHRNPSEYSFQGLSLTLNDHAHSWVPSKLNENDMKQLSHLQDWFGAQRQSLSKMCLDAIPGRDPDTILYLLYGPLETLGAGPLGTALQFWDNGERLETILNELPSPTQDQLRVGDEIAELLSENASDIFSFVSEWIAAVSEKAGLQLPQAQQMQLILSSDP
;
A
#
# COMPACT_ATOMS: atom_id res chain seq x y z
N MET A 1 12.41 -7.32 -13.49
CA MET A 1 13.54 -7.26 -12.54
C MET A 1 13.68 -5.82 -12.11
N LEU A 2 13.54 -5.53 -10.82
CA LEU A 2 13.80 -4.21 -10.26
C LEU A 2 15.31 -3.93 -10.31
N SER A 3 15.77 -3.12 -11.26
CA SER A 3 17.17 -2.69 -11.34
C SER A 3 17.38 -1.46 -10.45
N ASP A 4 18.02 -1.58 -9.30
CA ASP A 4 19.46 -1.35 -9.13
C ASP A 4 19.79 -1.45 -7.63
N ALA A 5 20.75 -2.30 -7.30
CA ALA A 5 21.07 -2.77 -5.94
C ALA A 5 21.79 -1.72 -5.06
N LYS A 6 21.34 -0.46 -5.02
CA LYS A 6 22.10 0.64 -4.36
C LYS A 6 21.39 1.50 -3.32
N MET A 7 20.17 1.17 -2.89
CA MET A 7 19.45 2.01 -1.90
C MET A 7 19.16 1.33 -0.56
N LYS A 8 19.61 0.08 -0.37
CA LYS A 8 19.59 -0.58 0.94
C LYS A 8 20.61 0.09 1.86
N ILE A 9 20.14 0.70 2.95
CA ILE A 9 21.03 1.12 4.05
C ILE A 9 21.74 -0.14 4.58
N PRO A 10 23.08 -0.20 4.63
CA PRO A 10 23.77 -1.36 5.18
C PRO A 10 23.28 -1.70 6.58
N LEU A 11 23.06 -2.98 6.91
CA LEU A 11 22.60 -3.40 8.25
C LEU A 11 23.62 -3.10 9.38
N SER A 12 24.83 -2.67 9.03
CA SER A 12 25.86 -2.20 9.96
C SER A 12 25.93 -0.67 10.07
N ASP A 13 25.11 0.07 9.32
CA ASP A 13 25.11 1.52 9.35
C ASP A 13 24.56 2.02 10.70
N PRO A 14 25.24 2.97 11.38
CA PRO A 14 24.77 3.47 12.67
C PRO A 14 23.45 4.24 12.60
N ILE A 15 22.90 4.56 11.43
CA ILE A 15 21.58 5.18 11.31
C ILE A 15 20.45 4.30 11.86
N TRP A 16 20.58 2.97 11.80
CA TRP A 16 19.57 2.05 12.31
C TRP A 16 19.22 2.29 13.78
N SER A 17 20.22 2.67 14.61
CA SER A 17 19.99 3.02 16.02
C SER A 17 19.28 4.36 16.24
N ARG A 18 18.86 5.06 15.17
CA ARG A 18 18.14 6.34 15.19
C ARG A 18 16.84 6.30 14.38
N LEU A 19 16.63 5.28 13.56
CA LEU A 19 15.39 5.06 12.85
C LEU A 19 14.38 4.45 13.82
N TYR A 20 13.39 5.23 14.21
CA TYR A 20 12.34 4.76 15.10
C TYR A 20 11.26 3.98 14.36
N SER A 21 10.59 3.10 15.10
CA SER A 21 9.46 2.24 14.73
C SER A 21 8.23 2.60 15.59
N ALA A 22 7.19 1.76 15.56
CA ALA A 22 6.00 1.90 16.40
C ALA A 22 6.29 1.96 17.90
N HIS A 23 7.38 1.34 18.35
CA HIS A 23 7.71 1.20 19.77
C HIS A 23 8.97 1.98 20.19
N GLY A 24 9.42 2.94 19.38
CA GLY A 24 10.61 3.74 19.68
C GLY A 24 11.81 3.27 18.90
N LEU A 25 12.95 3.08 19.56
CA LEU A 25 14.16 2.57 18.93
C LEU A 25 14.22 1.07 19.16
N GLU A 26 14.24 0.31 18.07
CA GLU A 26 14.31 -1.16 18.07
C GLU A 26 15.47 -1.64 17.18
N ASP A 27 15.90 -2.87 17.40
CA ASP A 27 17.00 -3.49 16.65
C ASP A 27 16.53 -4.11 15.33
N ILE A 28 15.81 -3.32 14.51
CA ILE A 28 15.24 -3.74 13.21
C ILE A 28 16.32 -4.36 12.30
N GLN A 29 17.53 -3.81 12.31
CA GLN A 29 18.66 -4.32 11.52
C GLN A 29 19.07 -5.74 11.91
N ASP A 30 18.87 -6.13 13.17
CA ASP A 30 19.23 -7.45 13.67
C ASP A 30 18.13 -8.45 13.31
N VAL A 31 16.85 -8.06 13.39
CA VAL A 31 15.73 -8.87 12.89
C VAL A 31 15.89 -9.14 11.39
N LEU A 32 16.20 -8.11 10.59
CA LEU A 32 16.47 -8.27 9.16
C LEU A 32 17.68 -9.18 8.88
N ARG A 33 18.69 -9.19 9.75
CA ARG A 33 19.84 -10.10 9.62
C ARG A 33 19.43 -11.55 9.88
N ILE A 34 18.62 -11.79 10.91
CA ILE A 34 18.07 -13.11 11.24
C ILE A 34 17.23 -13.62 10.06
N LEU A 35 16.27 -12.83 9.58
CA LEU A 35 15.42 -13.19 8.44
C LEU A 35 16.20 -13.46 7.15
N ARG A 36 17.30 -12.72 6.93
CA ARG A 36 18.19 -12.94 5.79
C ARG A 36 18.97 -14.25 5.88
N GLU A 37 19.36 -14.66 7.08
CA GLU A 37 20.09 -15.92 7.31
C GLU A 37 19.16 -17.13 7.25
N ALA A 38 17.97 -17.00 7.84
CA ALA A 38 16.91 -18.00 7.82
C ALA A 38 15.56 -17.28 7.90
N TRP A 39 14.81 -17.29 6.79
CA TRP A 39 13.48 -16.70 6.77
C TRP A 39 12.54 -17.47 7.71
N ASP A 40 11.85 -16.72 8.56
CA ASP A 40 10.85 -17.22 9.50
C ASP A 40 9.62 -16.32 9.36
N ALA A 41 8.47 -16.93 9.04
CA ALA A 41 7.26 -16.19 8.72
C ALA A 41 6.67 -15.48 9.95
N ASP A 42 6.76 -16.09 11.13
CA ASP A 42 6.22 -15.50 12.37
C ASP A 42 7.08 -14.29 12.77
N VAL A 43 8.41 -14.39 12.63
CA VAL A 43 9.32 -13.26 12.87
C VAL A 43 9.11 -12.14 11.84
N ALA A 44 8.79 -12.47 10.60
CA ALA A 44 8.49 -11.47 9.57
C ALA A 44 7.15 -10.77 9.85
N ASP A 45 6.12 -11.52 10.26
CA ASP A 45 4.80 -11.01 10.63
C ASP A 45 4.89 -10.00 11.79
N ASP A 46 5.55 -10.39 12.89
CA ASP A 46 5.83 -9.51 14.03
C ASP A 46 6.57 -8.24 13.58
N LEU A 47 7.59 -8.38 12.72
CA LEU A 47 8.32 -7.24 12.19
C LEU A 47 7.41 -6.29 11.40
N PHE A 48 6.53 -6.83 10.54
CA PHE A 48 5.67 -6.04 9.68
C PHE A 48 4.59 -5.30 10.46
N TRP A 49 3.89 -6.00 11.36
CA TRP A 49 2.63 -5.54 11.93
C TRP A 49 2.72 -5.00 13.35
N GLU A 50 3.82 -5.27 14.06
CA GLU A 50 4.07 -4.69 15.38
C GLU A 50 5.12 -3.57 15.31
N SER A 51 6.20 -3.76 14.56
CA SER A 51 7.30 -2.78 14.50
C SER A 51 7.17 -1.77 13.35
N LEU A 52 7.08 -2.24 12.11
CA LEU A 52 7.22 -1.38 10.93
C LEU A 52 5.93 -0.69 10.50
N HIS A 53 4.78 -1.17 10.92
CA HIS A 53 3.50 -0.53 10.68
C HIS A 53 2.59 -0.83 11.88
N HIS A 54 1.98 0.21 12.46
CA HIS A 54 1.04 0.04 13.56
C HIS A 54 -0.06 1.09 13.45
N GLN A 55 -1.33 0.68 13.43
CA GLN A 55 -2.50 1.56 13.32
C GLN A 55 -2.35 2.61 12.19
N ASP A 56 -2.16 2.14 10.95
CA ASP A 56 -2.09 2.98 9.74
C ASP A 56 -0.97 4.03 9.77
N THR A 57 0.03 3.82 10.63
CA THR A 57 1.18 4.70 10.80
C THR A 57 2.44 4.03 10.30
N LEU A 58 3.14 4.72 9.40
CA LEU A 58 4.46 4.37 8.90
C LEU A 58 5.54 5.22 9.59
N TYR A 59 6.76 4.66 9.63
CA TYR A 59 7.89 5.21 10.37
C TYR A 59 9.14 5.25 9.47
N PRO A 60 10.19 6.01 9.83
CA PRO A 60 11.45 5.98 9.09
C PRO A 60 12.03 4.56 8.96
N ALA A 61 11.86 3.72 9.99
CA ALA A 61 12.29 2.32 9.96
C ALA A 61 11.56 1.50 8.88
N THR A 62 10.27 1.78 8.62
CA THR A 62 9.47 1.12 7.57
C THR A 62 10.15 1.24 6.20
N TYR A 63 10.48 2.48 5.81
CA TYR A 63 11.07 2.75 4.50
C TYR A 63 12.51 2.25 4.39
N ALA A 64 13.26 2.24 5.50
CA ALA A 64 14.61 1.68 5.52
C ALA A 64 14.61 0.15 5.41
N ALA A 65 13.61 -0.52 6.00
CA ALA A 65 13.48 -1.97 6.00
C ALA A 65 12.88 -2.51 4.69
N LEU A 66 11.95 -1.79 4.06
CA LEU A 66 11.24 -2.26 2.86
C LEU A 66 12.17 -2.74 1.72
N PRO A 67 13.25 -2.04 1.32
CA PRO A 67 14.20 -2.55 0.33
C PRO A 67 14.87 -3.86 0.72
N TRP A 68 15.08 -4.11 2.02
CA TRP A 68 15.62 -5.38 2.51
C TRP A 68 14.57 -6.48 2.47
N ILE A 69 13.35 -6.20 2.93
CA ILE A 69 12.24 -7.16 2.93
C ILE A 69 11.98 -7.69 1.51
N LEU A 70 11.89 -6.80 0.53
CA LEU A 70 11.66 -7.17 -0.87
C LEU A 70 12.79 -8.01 -1.49
N ASP A 71 13.99 -7.94 -0.94
CA ASP A 71 15.16 -8.68 -1.42
C ASP A 71 15.31 -10.06 -0.78
N ILE A 72 14.94 -10.19 0.50
CA ILE A 72 15.17 -11.40 1.29
C ILE A 72 13.92 -12.30 1.40
N ALA A 73 12.72 -11.74 1.21
CA ALA A 73 11.49 -12.50 1.31
C ALA A 73 11.40 -13.60 0.23
N PRO A 74 10.97 -14.82 0.58
CA PRO A 74 10.65 -15.86 -0.39
C PRO A 74 9.60 -15.40 -1.39
N LYS A 75 9.69 -15.85 -2.64
CA LYS A 75 8.75 -15.39 -3.69
C LYS A 75 7.31 -15.86 -3.45
N ASP A 76 7.18 -17.02 -2.83
CA ASP A 76 5.93 -17.68 -2.46
C ASP A 76 5.32 -17.13 -1.17
N ASP A 77 6.12 -16.45 -0.34
CA ASP A 77 5.59 -15.67 0.77
C ASP A 77 4.71 -14.54 0.22
N ILE A 78 3.46 -14.49 0.69
CA ILE A 78 2.50 -13.46 0.26
C ILE A 78 2.54 -12.26 1.19
N GLU A 79 2.97 -12.46 2.44
CA GLU A 79 2.83 -11.49 3.51
C GLU A 79 3.64 -10.22 3.23
N HIS A 80 4.88 -10.35 2.72
CA HIS A 80 5.65 -9.17 2.33
C HIS A 80 5.00 -8.34 1.20
N LYS A 81 4.15 -8.95 0.36
CA LYS A 81 3.41 -8.24 -0.70
C LYS A 81 2.18 -7.55 -0.12
N VAL A 82 1.50 -8.19 0.83
CA VAL A 82 0.44 -7.56 1.63
C VAL A 82 1.01 -6.37 2.39
N PHE A 83 2.12 -6.53 3.09
CA PHE A 83 2.84 -5.45 3.76
C PHE A 83 3.22 -4.32 2.79
N ALA A 84 3.78 -4.63 1.61
CA ALA A 84 4.09 -3.62 0.60
C ALA A 84 2.83 -2.86 0.12
N SER A 85 1.70 -3.55 -0.04
CA SER A 85 0.40 -2.93 -0.33
C SER A 85 -0.04 -2.00 0.79
N THR A 86 0.07 -2.41 2.05
CA THR A 86 -0.26 -1.57 3.21
C THR A 86 0.63 -0.33 3.30
N VAL A 87 1.93 -0.46 3.00
CA VAL A 87 2.82 0.70 2.92
C VAL A 87 2.36 1.66 1.82
N LEU A 88 1.99 1.17 0.64
CA LEU A 88 1.47 2.02 -0.44
C LEU A 88 0.17 2.72 -0.04
N ALA A 89 -0.74 2.02 0.66
CA ALA A 89 -2.02 2.55 1.09
C ALA A 89 -1.88 3.68 2.12
N ASN A 90 -0.86 3.61 2.98
CA ASN A 90 -0.67 4.53 4.10
C ASN A 90 0.46 5.54 3.88
N CYS A 91 1.10 5.56 2.71
CA CYS A 91 2.27 6.41 2.48
C CYS A 91 1.96 7.89 2.29
N GLU A 92 0.75 8.29 1.92
CA GLU A 92 0.44 9.70 1.65
C GLU A 92 0.38 10.51 2.97
N ASP A 93 1.14 11.61 3.06
CA ASP A 93 1.02 12.51 4.22
C ASP A 93 -0.13 13.51 4.04
N HIS A 94 -1.33 13.10 4.43
CA HIS A 94 -2.52 13.95 4.36
C HIS A 94 -2.44 15.22 5.24
N ARG A 95 -1.48 15.31 6.18
CA ARG A 95 -1.29 16.51 7.03
C ARG A 95 -0.49 17.60 6.33
N ASN A 96 0.34 17.23 5.35
CA ASN A 96 1.14 18.16 4.59
C ASN A 96 1.15 17.72 3.12
N PRO A 97 0.07 17.96 2.37
CA PRO A 97 -0.04 17.50 0.99
C PRO A 97 0.94 18.25 0.10
N SER A 98 2.14 17.71 -0.04
CA SER A 98 3.13 18.08 -1.04
C SER A 98 3.42 16.85 -1.90
N GLU A 99 3.75 17.04 -3.18
CA GLU A 99 3.99 15.93 -4.13
C GLU A 99 5.13 14.97 -3.71
N TYR A 100 5.85 15.27 -2.63
CA TYR A 100 7.04 14.52 -2.20
C TYR A 100 7.05 14.21 -0.70
N SER A 101 5.92 14.26 0.00
CA SER A 101 5.87 13.95 1.44
C SER A 101 5.22 12.60 1.69
N PHE A 102 6.01 11.63 2.15
CA PHE A 102 5.49 10.37 2.64
C PHE A 102 5.34 10.38 4.17
N GLN A 103 4.23 9.85 4.66
CA GLN A 103 3.98 9.66 6.09
C GLN A 103 5.15 8.90 6.71
N GLY A 104 5.73 9.42 7.79
CA GLY A 104 6.86 8.78 8.47
C GLY A 104 8.23 9.04 7.83
N LEU A 105 8.32 9.73 6.69
CA LEU A 105 9.56 10.01 5.97
C LEU A 105 9.77 11.50 5.68
N SER A 106 9.48 12.35 6.68
CA SER A 106 9.75 13.79 6.57
C SER A 106 11.25 14.06 6.37
N LEU A 107 11.56 15.14 5.63
CA LEU A 107 12.92 15.67 5.51
C LEU A 107 13.17 16.86 6.44
N THR A 108 12.20 17.18 7.29
CA THR A 108 12.29 18.25 8.30
C THR A 108 12.62 17.63 9.64
N LEU A 109 13.78 18.01 10.19
CA LEU A 109 14.30 17.47 11.46
C LEU A 109 13.29 17.54 12.62
N ASN A 110 12.52 18.62 12.68
CA ASN A 110 11.56 18.86 13.77
C ASN A 110 10.38 17.89 13.75
N ASP A 111 10.04 17.31 12.60
CA ASP A 111 8.93 16.36 12.46
C ASP A 111 9.26 15.00 13.10
N HIS A 112 10.55 14.77 13.38
CA HIS A 112 11.06 13.60 14.09
C HIS A 112 11.33 13.84 15.58
N ALA A 113 11.02 15.04 16.09
CA ALA A 113 11.24 15.40 17.49
C ALA A 113 10.14 14.85 18.41
N HIS A 114 10.03 13.53 18.49
CA HIS A 114 9.07 12.84 19.35
C HIS A 114 9.57 12.75 20.79
N SER A 115 8.70 13.00 21.76
CA SER A 115 9.06 12.91 23.20
C SER A 115 9.40 11.49 23.66
N TRP A 116 8.90 10.49 22.93
CA TRP A 116 9.09 9.06 23.21
C TRP A 116 10.29 8.45 22.46
N VAL A 117 10.97 9.19 21.57
CA VAL A 117 12.17 8.72 20.88
C VAL A 117 13.42 9.33 21.55
N PRO A 118 14.26 8.53 22.22
CA PRO A 118 15.35 9.05 23.05
C PRO A 118 16.54 9.59 22.24
N SER A 119 16.77 9.07 21.03
CA SER A 119 17.83 9.52 20.11
C SER A 119 17.24 10.26 18.93
N LYS A 120 17.74 11.45 18.64
CA LYS A 120 17.24 12.25 17.53
C LYS A 120 18.00 11.94 16.27
N LEU A 121 17.27 11.77 15.17
CA LEU A 121 17.82 11.94 13.84
C LEU A 121 18.56 13.28 13.75
N ASN A 122 19.58 13.36 12.91
CA ASN A 122 20.38 14.56 12.69
C ASN A 122 20.37 14.97 11.21
N GLU A 123 21.00 16.10 10.89
CA GLU A 123 21.04 16.64 9.52
C GLU A 123 21.64 15.68 8.48
N ASN A 124 22.61 14.83 8.86
CA ASN A 124 23.14 13.83 7.94
C ASN A 124 22.15 12.70 7.69
N ASP A 125 21.33 12.34 8.68
CA ASP A 125 20.30 11.31 8.51
C ASP A 125 19.23 11.76 7.52
N MET A 126 18.91 13.07 7.45
CA MET A 126 17.96 13.61 6.48
C MET A 126 18.38 13.36 5.02
N LYS A 127 19.69 13.31 4.74
CA LYS A 127 20.18 12.93 3.40
C LYS A 127 19.85 11.49 3.07
N GLN A 128 19.96 10.59 4.06
CA GLN A 128 19.58 9.19 3.88
C GLN A 128 18.06 9.03 3.77
N LEU A 129 17.27 9.79 4.52
CA LEU A 129 15.82 9.77 4.36
C LEU A 129 15.39 10.29 2.98
N SER A 130 16.05 11.32 2.44
CA SER A 130 15.81 11.81 1.08
C SER A 130 16.08 10.72 0.04
N HIS A 131 17.16 9.97 0.20
CA HIS A 131 17.46 8.82 -0.65
C HIS A 131 16.36 7.74 -0.56
N LEU A 132 15.88 7.42 0.64
CA LEU A 132 14.77 6.47 0.80
C LEU A 132 13.48 6.99 0.15
N GLN A 133 13.21 8.29 0.26
CA GLN A 133 12.04 8.96 -0.34
C GLN A 133 12.09 8.88 -1.86
N ASP A 134 13.22 9.25 -2.46
CA ASP A 134 13.44 9.16 -3.91
C ASP A 134 13.28 7.72 -4.41
N TRP A 135 13.88 6.76 -3.68
CA TRP A 135 13.75 5.35 -4.02
C TRP A 135 12.30 4.89 -3.94
N PHE A 136 11.60 5.14 -2.83
CA PHE A 136 10.24 4.69 -2.64
C PHE A 136 9.32 5.29 -3.69
N GLY A 137 9.41 6.60 -3.94
CA GLY A 137 8.66 7.29 -4.99
C GLY A 137 8.88 6.66 -6.38
N ALA A 138 10.12 6.31 -6.72
CA ALA A 138 10.45 5.63 -7.97
C ALA A 138 9.94 4.17 -8.03
N GLN A 139 9.76 3.50 -6.88
CA GLN A 139 9.33 2.10 -6.81
C GLN A 139 7.81 1.91 -6.75
N ARG A 140 7.02 2.94 -6.38
CA ARG A 140 5.57 2.81 -6.13
C ARG A 140 4.82 2.02 -7.21
N GLN A 141 5.04 2.38 -8.47
CA GLN A 141 4.37 1.70 -9.60
C GLN A 141 4.76 0.23 -9.72
N SER A 142 6.02 -0.12 -9.48
CA SER A 142 6.46 -1.51 -9.53
C SER A 142 5.98 -2.31 -8.31
N LEU A 143 5.89 -1.69 -7.13
CA LEU A 143 5.31 -2.33 -5.95
C LEU A 143 3.82 -2.58 -6.15
N SER A 144 3.10 -1.59 -6.67
CA SER A 144 1.69 -1.72 -7.04
C SER A 144 1.49 -2.90 -8.00
N LYS A 145 2.27 -2.97 -9.09
CA LYS A 145 2.22 -4.09 -10.02
C LYS A 145 2.52 -5.43 -9.35
N MET A 146 3.52 -5.49 -8.46
CA MET A 146 3.87 -6.71 -7.73
C MET A 146 2.69 -7.23 -6.89
N CYS A 147 1.94 -6.34 -6.24
CA CYS A 147 0.76 -6.72 -5.46
C CYS A 147 -0.37 -7.23 -6.37
N LEU A 148 -0.66 -6.53 -7.48
CA LEU A 148 -1.69 -6.95 -8.43
C LEU A 148 -1.36 -8.30 -9.09
N ASP A 149 -0.10 -8.52 -9.47
CA ASP A 149 0.35 -9.80 -10.04
C ASP A 149 0.21 -10.99 -9.06
N ALA A 150 0.06 -10.71 -7.76
CA ALA A 150 -0.05 -11.72 -6.71
C ALA A 150 -1.50 -12.11 -6.37
N ILE A 151 -2.50 -11.43 -6.92
CA ILE A 151 -3.94 -11.69 -6.74
C ILE A 151 -4.38 -13.09 -7.20
N PRO A 152 -3.90 -13.62 -8.35
CA PRO A 152 -4.46 -14.87 -8.87
C PRO A 152 -4.34 -16.06 -7.91
N GLY A 153 -5.48 -16.75 -7.70
CA GLY A 153 -5.57 -17.93 -6.83
C GLY A 153 -5.45 -17.65 -5.33
N ARG A 154 -5.73 -16.41 -4.89
CA ARG A 154 -5.79 -16.02 -3.48
C ARG A 154 -7.23 -16.02 -2.96
N ASP A 155 -7.37 -16.12 -1.65
CA ASP A 155 -8.64 -15.91 -0.96
C ASP A 155 -9.08 -14.43 -1.00
N PRO A 156 -10.38 -14.15 -0.84
CA PRO A 156 -10.91 -12.78 -0.92
C PRO A 156 -10.24 -11.79 0.04
N ASP A 157 -9.97 -12.19 1.29
CA ASP A 157 -9.38 -11.32 2.31
C ASP A 157 -7.98 -10.87 1.87
N THR A 158 -7.15 -11.82 1.44
CA THR A 158 -5.81 -11.52 0.89
C THR A 158 -5.89 -10.61 -0.34
N ILE A 159 -6.87 -10.82 -1.23
CA ILE A 159 -7.05 -9.99 -2.42
C ILE A 159 -7.35 -8.54 -2.04
N LEU A 160 -8.22 -8.30 -1.05
CA LEU A 160 -8.53 -6.95 -0.58
C LEU A 160 -7.28 -6.23 -0.07
N TYR A 161 -6.49 -6.89 0.76
CA TYR A 161 -5.23 -6.33 1.25
C TYR A 161 -4.23 -6.04 0.12
N LEU A 162 -4.14 -6.91 -0.88
CA LEU A 162 -3.30 -6.68 -2.07
C LEU A 162 -3.79 -5.54 -2.96
N LEU A 163 -5.07 -5.14 -2.87
CA LEU A 163 -5.66 -4.06 -3.69
C LEU A 163 -5.52 -2.67 -3.06
N TYR A 164 -5.51 -2.55 -1.73
CA TYR A 164 -5.54 -1.24 -1.04
C TYR A 164 -4.41 -0.31 -1.52
N GLY A 165 -3.17 -0.78 -1.54
CA GLY A 165 -2.02 -0.01 -1.99
C GLY A 165 -2.02 0.35 -3.48
N PRO A 166 -2.24 -0.61 -4.38
CA PRO A 166 -2.37 -0.36 -5.81
C PRO A 166 -3.44 0.67 -6.17
N LEU A 167 -4.61 0.62 -5.54
CA LEU A 167 -5.71 1.56 -5.83
C LEU A 167 -5.32 3.00 -5.49
N GLU A 168 -4.66 3.24 -4.36
CA GLU A 168 -4.11 4.56 -4.03
C GLU A 168 -3.04 4.99 -5.04
N THR A 169 -2.12 4.09 -5.39
CA THR A 169 -1.02 4.37 -6.32
C THR A 169 -1.50 4.66 -7.76
N LEU A 170 -2.61 4.06 -8.17
CA LEU A 170 -3.25 4.27 -9.48
C LEU A 170 -4.23 5.46 -9.46
N GLY A 171 -4.35 6.16 -8.34
CA GLY A 171 -5.22 7.31 -8.18
C GLY A 171 -6.70 6.98 -8.00
N ALA A 172 -7.04 5.70 -7.80
CA ALA A 172 -8.40 5.19 -7.58
C ALA A 172 -8.76 5.02 -6.09
N GLY A 173 -8.21 5.87 -5.23
CA GLY A 173 -8.44 5.84 -3.77
C GLY A 173 -9.93 5.73 -3.36
N PRO A 174 -10.89 6.45 -3.98
CA PRO A 174 -12.31 6.28 -3.65
C PRO A 174 -12.82 4.84 -3.79
N LEU A 175 -12.31 4.07 -4.76
CA LEU A 175 -12.65 2.64 -4.88
C LEU A 175 -11.98 1.82 -3.77
N GLY A 176 -10.74 2.15 -3.40
CA GLY A 176 -10.05 1.54 -2.27
C GLY A 176 -10.82 1.72 -0.97
N THR A 177 -11.28 2.94 -0.67
CA THR A 177 -12.11 3.22 0.51
C THR A 177 -13.47 2.51 0.43
N ALA A 178 -14.08 2.46 -0.76
CA ALA A 178 -15.35 1.75 -0.95
C ALA A 178 -15.22 0.25 -0.64
N LEU A 179 -14.13 -0.39 -1.07
CA LEU A 179 -13.82 -1.78 -0.77
C LEU A 179 -13.63 -2.01 0.73
N GLN A 180 -12.93 -1.12 1.44
CA GLN A 180 -12.78 -1.21 2.90
C GLN A 180 -14.13 -1.12 3.61
N PHE A 181 -15.02 -0.21 3.20
CA PHE A 181 -16.35 -0.13 3.81
C PHE A 181 -17.18 -1.37 3.54
N TRP A 182 -17.16 -1.87 2.30
CA TRP A 182 -17.85 -3.09 1.93
C TRP A 182 -17.35 -4.32 2.69
N ASP A 183 -16.03 -4.46 2.85
CA ASP A 183 -15.39 -5.52 3.64
C ASP A 183 -15.82 -5.46 5.11
N ASN A 184 -15.99 -4.25 5.66
CA ASN A 184 -16.55 -4.02 6.99
C ASN A 184 -18.08 -4.24 7.09
N GLY A 185 -18.73 -4.68 6.01
CA GLY A 185 -20.15 -5.01 5.96
C GLY A 185 -21.08 -3.82 5.71
N GLU A 186 -20.55 -2.67 5.30
CA GLU A 186 -21.37 -1.51 4.94
C GLU A 186 -22.14 -1.74 3.64
N ARG A 187 -23.34 -1.16 3.58
CA ARG A 187 -24.21 -1.26 2.40
C ARG A 187 -23.77 -0.26 1.34
N LEU A 188 -23.95 -0.63 0.07
CA LEU A 188 -23.62 0.24 -1.06
C LEU A 188 -24.23 1.64 -0.96
N GLU A 189 -25.50 1.76 -0.54
CA GLU A 189 -26.15 3.06 -0.35
C GLU A 189 -25.41 3.95 0.67
N THR A 190 -24.96 3.37 1.79
CA THR A 190 -24.14 4.09 2.79
C THR A 190 -22.83 4.53 2.17
N ILE A 191 -22.13 3.62 1.49
CA ILE A 191 -20.83 3.88 0.86
C ILE A 191 -20.92 5.04 -0.14
N LEU A 192 -21.94 5.04 -1.00
CA LEU A 192 -22.16 6.08 -2.00
C LEU A 192 -22.47 7.47 -1.40
N ASN A 193 -22.94 7.52 -0.16
CA ASN A 193 -23.27 8.76 0.53
C ASN A 193 -22.09 9.33 1.33
N GLU A 194 -21.19 8.47 1.81
CA GLU A 194 -20.00 8.86 2.56
C GLU A 194 -18.83 9.26 1.65
N LEU A 195 -18.71 8.65 0.47
CA LEU A 195 -17.57 8.86 -0.42
C LEU A 195 -17.81 9.96 -1.45
N PRO A 196 -16.76 10.74 -1.80
CA PRO A 196 -16.83 11.69 -2.90
C PRO A 196 -17.04 10.94 -4.23
N SER A 197 -17.77 11.58 -5.17
CA SER A 197 -17.92 11.02 -6.51
C SER A 197 -16.55 10.89 -7.20
N PRO A 198 -16.21 9.70 -7.74
CA PRO A 198 -14.96 9.51 -8.46
C PRO A 198 -14.95 10.27 -9.80
N THR A 199 -13.76 10.52 -10.32
CA THR A 199 -13.54 11.06 -11.67
C THR A 199 -13.67 9.95 -12.72
N GLN A 200 -13.80 10.32 -14.00
CA GLN A 200 -13.84 9.35 -15.11
C GLN A 200 -12.57 8.48 -15.18
N ASP A 201 -11.39 9.06 -14.90
CA ASP A 201 -10.13 8.32 -14.89
C ASP A 201 -10.08 7.29 -13.77
N GLN A 202 -10.64 7.62 -12.59
CA GLN A 202 -10.77 6.70 -11.46
C GLN A 202 -11.70 5.53 -11.80
N LEU A 203 -12.79 5.80 -12.51
CA LEU A 203 -13.71 4.75 -12.98
C LEU A 203 -13.06 3.82 -14.01
N ARG A 204 -12.20 4.35 -14.88
CA ARG A 204 -11.43 3.53 -15.84
C ARG A 204 -10.49 2.57 -15.10
N VAL A 205 -9.79 3.04 -14.08
CA VAL A 205 -8.95 2.17 -13.23
C VAL A 205 -9.80 1.12 -12.52
N GLY A 206 -10.98 1.51 -12.02
CA GLY A 206 -11.92 0.55 -11.42
C GLY A 206 -12.37 -0.55 -12.38
N ASP A 207 -12.59 -0.22 -13.65
CA ASP A 207 -12.95 -1.19 -14.71
C ASP A 207 -11.80 -2.19 -14.96
N GLU A 208 -10.55 -1.71 -15.03
CA GLU A 208 -9.36 -2.56 -15.16
C GLU A 208 -9.20 -3.52 -13.96
N ILE A 209 -9.50 -3.04 -12.76
CA ILE A 209 -9.49 -3.86 -11.54
C ILE A 209 -10.64 -4.88 -11.55
N ALA A 210 -11.84 -4.48 -11.99
CA ALA A 210 -12.96 -5.41 -12.14
C ALA A 210 -12.63 -6.55 -13.12
N GLU A 211 -11.99 -6.23 -14.25
CA GLU A 211 -11.53 -7.24 -15.22
C GLU A 211 -10.57 -8.25 -14.56
N LEU A 212 -9.57 -7.76 -13.82
CA LEU A 212 -8.64 -8.61 -13.07
C LEU A 212 -9.35 -9.51 -12.06
N LEU A 213 -10.39 -9.00 -11.38
CA LEU A 213 -11.12 -9.72 -10.35
C LEU A 213 -12.13 -10.73 -10.90
N SER A 214 -12.60 -10.56 -12.14
CA SER A 214 -13.65 -11.40 -12.72
C SER A 214 -13.32 -12.90 -12.72
N GLU A 215 -12.03 -13.24 -12.81
CA GLU A 215 -11.54 -14.63 -12.79
C GLU A 215 -11.09 -15.10 -11.39
N ASN A 216 -10.95 -14.20 -10.42
CA ASN A 216 -10.23 -14.45 -9.17
C ASN A 216 -11.07 -14.26 -7.91
N ALA A 217 -12.07 -13.38 -7.92
CA ALA A 217 -12.91 -13.08 -6.77
C ALA A 217 -14.29 -12.56 -7.21
N SER A 218 -15.26 -13.48 -7.40
CA SER A 218 -16.60 -13.15 -7.90
C SER A 218 -17.33 -12.11 -7.07
N ASP A 219 -17.17 -12.16 -5.75
CA ASP A 219 -17.92 -11.31 -4.82
C ASP A 219 -17.36 -9.88 -4.83
N ILE A 220 -16.02 -9.76 -4.80
CA ILE A 220 -15.32 -8.47 -4.94
C ILE A 220 -15.62 -7.87 -6.32
N PHE A 221 -15.51 -8.66 -7.38
CA PHE A 221 -15.86 -8.26 -8.74
C PHE A 221 -17.30 -7.73 -8.84
N SER A 222 -18.26 -8.44 -8.24
CA SER A 222 -19.67 -8.04 -8.24
C SER A 222 -19.86 -6.69 -7.55
N PHE A 223 -19.25 -6.51 -6.37
CA PHE A 223 -19.31 -5.25 -5.65
C PHE A 223 -18.68 -4.09 -6.46
N VAL A 224 -17.45 -4.27 -6.97
CA VAL A 224 -16.77 -3.23 -7.77
C VAL A 224 -17.63 -2.83 -8.97
N SER A 225 -18.25 -3.81 -9.63
CA SER A 225 -19.10 -3.58 -10.79
C SER A 225 -20.37 -2.80 -10.43
N GLU A 226 -21.05 -3.19 -9.35
CA GLU A 226 -22.24 -2.50 -8.85
C GLU A 226 -21.91 -1.06 -8.42
N TRP A 227 -20.77 -0.88 -7.72
CA TRP A 227 -20.30 0.43 -7.30
C TRP A 227 -20.03 1.35 -8.48
N ILE A 228 -19.28 0.89 -9.50
CA ILE A 228 -19.00 1.65 -10.74
C ILE A 228 -20.29 2.09 -11.43
N ALA A 229 -21.26 1.18 -11.54
CA ALA A 229 -22.54 1.48 -12.16
C ALA A 229 -23.31 2.56 -11.39
N ALA A 230 -23.40 2.41 -10.06
CA ALA A 230 -24.14 3.34 -9.21
C ALA A 230 -23.51 4.73 -9.14
N VAL A 231 -22.17 4.84 -9.04
CA VAL A 231 -21.50 6.15 -9.04
C VAL A 231 -21.60 6.83 -10.41
N SER A 232 -21.55 6.06 -11.50
CA SER A 232 -21.68 6.59 -12.86
C SER A 232 -23.07 7.17 -13.10
N GLU A 233 -24.12 6.45 -12.69
CA GLU A 233 -25.49 6.94 -12.73
C GLU A 233 -25.67 8.21 -11.90
N LYS A 234 -25.21 8.19 -10.63
CA LYS A 234 -25.32 9.32 -9.70
C LYS A 234 -24.59 10.56 -10.21
N ALA A 235 -23.44 10.39 -10.87
CA ALA A 235 -22.61 11.49 -11.37
C ALA A 235 -22.96 11.92 -12.81
N GLY A 236 -23.86 11.20 -13.50
CA GLY A 236 -24.14 11.41 -14.93
C GLY A 236 -22.93 11.13 -15.84
N LEU A 237 -22.04 10.25 -15.41
CA LEU A 237 -20.85 9.84 -16.15
C LEU A 237 -21.16 8.68 -17.10
N GLN A 238 -20.36 8.54 -18.15
CA GLN A 238 -20.47 7.39 -19.05
C GLN A 238 -19.87 6.15 -18.39
N LEU A 239 -20.62 5.05 -18.40
CA LEU A 239 -20.11 3.75 -17.97
C LEU A 239 -18.86 3.38 -18.77
N PRO A 240 -17.84 2.76 -18.14
CA PRO A 240 -16.72 2.17 -18.86
C PRO A 240 -17.15 1.14 -19.91
N GLN A 241 -16.29 0.90 -20.91
CA GLN A 241 -16.65 0.09 -22.07
C GLN A 241 -16.93 -1.37 -21.72
N ALA A 242 -16.20 -1.97 -20.77
CA ALA A 242 -16.43 -3.36 -20.37
C ALA A 242 -17.79 -3.52 -19.68
N GLN A 243 -18.17 -2.57 -18.82
CA GLN A 243 -19.50 -2.49 -18.20
C GLN A 243 -20.64 -2.35 -19.22
N GLN A 244 -20.47 -1.50 -20.23
CA GLN A 244 -21.46 -1.37 -21.31
C GLN A 244 -21.66 -2.70 -22.05
N MET A 245 -20.59 -3.44 -22.31
CA MET A 245 -20.68 -4.76 -22.96
C MET A 245 -21.37 -5.80 -22.08
N GLN A 246 -21.14 -5.81 -20.76
CA GLN A 246 -21.84 -6.72 -19.84
C GLN A 246 -23.34 -6.42 -19.77
N LEU A 247 -23.74 -5.15 -19.79
CA LEU A 247 -25.16 -4.77 -19.85
C LEU A 247 -25.82 -5.25 -21.15
N ILE A 248 -25.14 -5.14 -22.29
CA ILE A 248 -25.64 -5.66 -23.57
C ILE A 248 -25.80 -7.19 -23.53
N LEU A 249 -24.81 -7.91 -22.99
CA LEU A 249 -24.83 -9.37 -22.93
C LEU A 249 -25.86 -9.92 -21.91
N SER A 250 -26.17 -9.16 -20.87
CA SER A 250 -27.16 -9.54 -19.84
C SER A 250 -28.60 -9.13 -20.18
N SER A 251 -28.79 -8.30 -21.22
CA SER A 251 -30.10 -7.85 -21.69
C SER A 251 -30.63 -8.57 -22.93
N ASP A 252 -29.87 -9.52 -23.48
CA ASP A 252 -30.36 -10.48 -24.48
C ASP A 252 -30.92 -11.74 -23.77
N PRO A 253 -32.25 -11.99 -23.84
CA PRO A 253 -32.91 -13.13 -23.19
C PRO A 253 -32.71 -14.48 -23.90
#